data_AF-A0AAD7G8C3-F1
#
_entry.id   AF-A0AAD7G8C3-F1
#
_cell.length_a   1.000
_cell.length_b   1.000
_cell.length_c   1.000
_cell.angle_alpha   90.00
_cell.angle_beta   90.00
_cell.angle_gamma   90.00
#
_symmetry.space_group_name_H-M   'P 1'
#
loop_
_entity.id
_entity.type
_entity.pdbx_description
1 polymer ?
#
loop_
_entity_poly.entity_id
_entity_poly.type
_entity_poly.pdbx_seq_one_letter_code
_entity_poly.pdbx_strand_id
1 'polypeptide(L)'
;CLRANHGVQTIEQGLPLLQWFRNPAHKPRANCKCIPCEEDRRHRGCNNPHSCVKAVKMRLSQLQPKWDPRNMPLGSAREENDPPQGPEAATRFQPPKQITKLSEGLRIFTAREPTGPVDP
;
A
#
# COMPACT_ATOMS: atom_id res chain seq x y z
N CYS A 1 -3.02 -5.04 16.78
CA CYS A 1 -4.39 -5.51 16.49
C CYS A 1 -4.59 -5.92 15.03
N LEU A 2 -4.57 -5.01 14.04
CA LEU A 2 -4.79 -5.36 12.61
C LEU A 2 -3.97 -6.58 12.13
N ARG A 3 -2.66 -6.60 12.41
CA ARG A 3 -1.80 -7.75 12.09
C ARG A 3 -2.12 -9.00 12.92
N ALA A 4 -2.14 -8.85 14.25
CA ALA A 4 -2.19 -9.99 15.18
C ALA A 4 -3.58 -10.65 15.30
N ASN A 5 -4.67 -9.88 15.19
CA ASN A 5 -6.03 -10.33 15.46
C ASN A 5 -6.86 -10.44 14.18
N HIS A 6 -6.65 -9.51 13.24
CA HIS A 6 -7.35 -9.51 11.94
C HIS A 6 -6.55 -10.17 10.82
N GLY A 7 -5.28 -10.54 11.05
CA GLY A 7 -4.44 -11.19 10.04
C GLY A 7 -4.06 -10.29 8.87
N VAL A 8 -4.21 -8.96 9.00
CA VAL A 8 -3.93 -8.01 7.91
C VAL A 8 -2.42 -7.84 7.74
N GLN A 9 -1.89 -8.29 6.62
CA GLN A 9 -0.49 -8.15 6.20
C GLN A 9 -0.33 -7.16 5.05
N THR A 10 -1.30 -7.09 4.14
CA THR A 10 -1.34 -6.13 3.03
C THR A 10 -2.47 -5.13 3.20
N ILE A 11 -2.38 -3.98 2.52
CA ILE A 11 -3.42 -2.96 2.53
C ILE A 11 -4.73 -3.46 1.92
N GLU A 12 -4.63 -4.30 0.89
CA GLU A 12 -5.78 -4.92 0.22
C GLU A 12 -6.57 -5.82 1.17
N GLN A 13 -5.89 -6.63 2.00
CA GLN A 13 -6.52 -7.46 3.04
C GLN A 13 -7.28 -6.63 4.08
N GLY A 14 -6.99 -5.33 4.19
CA GLY A 14 -7.73 -4.41 5.05
C GLY A 14 -9.08 -3.96 4.46
N LEU A 15 -9.27 -3.99 3.14
CA LEU A 15 -10.46 -3.45 2.48
C LEU A 15 -11.80 -4.01 3.01
N PRO A 16 -11.95 -5.33 3.26
CA PRO A 16 -13.21 -5.88 3.78
C PRO A 16 -13.64 -5.24 5.11
N LEU A 17 -12.69 -4.79 5.94
CA LEU A 17 -12.98 -4.15 7.23
C LEU A 17 -13.75 -2.83 7.05
N LEU A 18 -13.58 -2.14 5.91
CA LEU A 18 -14.29 -0.89 5.62
C LEU A 18 -15.80 -1.08 5.42
N GLN A 19 -16.25 -2.29 5.05
CA GLN A 19 -17.67 -2.59 4.89
C GLN A 19 -18.45 -2.37 6.20
N TRP A 20 -17.80 -2.49 7.35
CA TRP A 20 -18.44 -2.27 8.65
C TRP A 20 -18.92 -0.84 8.86
N PHE A 21 -18.27 0.15 8.24
CA PHE A 21 -18.77 1.54 8.25
C PHE A 21 -20.04 1.73 7.44
N ARG A 22 -20.36 0.81 6.54
CA ARG A 22 -21.62 0.82 5.77
C ARG A 22 -22.76 0.16 6.53
N ASN A 23 -22.49 -0.51 7.65
CA ASN A 23 -23.54 -1.11 8.46
C ASN A 23 -24.32 0.00 9.21
N PRO A 24 -25.64 0.13 9.01
CA PRO A 24 -26.44 1.18 9.64
C PRO A 24 -26.52 1.05 11.17
N ALA A 25 -26.33 -0.16 11.71
CA ALA A 25 -26.29 -0.41 13.16
C ALA A 25 -24.93 -0.04 13.79
N HIS A 26 -23.92 0.27 12.98
CA HIS A 26 -22.59 0.62 13.48
C HIS A 26 -22.61 1.95 14.24
N LYS A 27 -21.82 2.04 15.31
CA LYS A 27 -21.62 3.24 16.12
C LYS A 27 -20.12 3.46 16.34
N PRO A 28 -19.62 4.71 16.29
CA PRO A 28 -18.19 5.01 16.41
C PRO A 28 -17.70 4.91 17.87
N ARG A 29 -17.79 3.71 18.46
CA ARG A 29 -17.39 3.42 19.85
C ARG A 29 -16.81 2.02 19.96
N ALA A 30 -15.94 1.79 20.94
CA ALA A 30 -15.22 0.52 21.11
C ALA A 30 -16.16 -0.68 21.35
N ASN A 31 -17.25 -0.47 22.07
CA ASN A 31 -18.23 -1.49 22.46
C ASN A 31 -19.46 -1.53 21.52
N CYS A 32 -19.32 -1.14 20.25
CA CYS A 32 -20.42 -1.20 19.28
C CYS A 32 -21.03 -2.61 19.22
N LYS A 33 -22.36 -2.70 19.23
CA LYS A 33 -23.14 -3.95 19.29
C LYS A 33 -23.58 -4.47 17.92
N CYS A 34 -23.07 -3.90 16.83
CA CYS A 34 -23.31 -4.48 15.52
C CYS A 34 -22.61 -5.84 15.41
N ILE A 35 -23.20 -6.75 14.63
CA ILE A 35 -22.72 -8.12 14.44
C ILE A 35 -21.20 -8.16 14.15
N PRO A 36 -20.65 -7.38 13.20
CA PRO A 36 -19.22 -7.46 12.89
C PRO A 36 -18.32 -7.07 14.07
N CYS A 37 -18.67 -6.02 14.81
CA CYS A 37 -17.88 -5.60 15.98
C CYS A 37 -17.97 -6.62 17.12
N GLU A 38 -19.09 -7.33 17.24
CA GLU A 38 -19.23 -8.38 18.24
C GLU A 38 -18.45 -9.63 17.87
N GLU A 39 -18.49 -10.05 16.61
CA GLU A 39 -17.71 -11.17 16.10
C GLU A 39 -16.21 -10.93 16.25
N ASP A 40 -15.73 -9.73 15.94
CA ASP A 40 -14.32 -9.38 16.13
C ASP A 40 -13.87 -9.45 17.60
N ARG A 41 -14.71 -8.96 18.52
CA ARG A 41 -14.41 -9.06 19.95
C ARG A 41 -14.39 -10.52 20.40
N ARG A 42 -15.40 -11.30 20.00
CA ARG A 42 -15.62 -12.66 20.47
C ARG A 42 -14.65 -13.67 19.86
N HIS A 43 -14.38 -13.57 18.56
CA HIS A 43 -13.64 -14.58 17.80
C HIS A 43 -12.21 -14.16 17.45
N ARG A 44 -11.92 -12.86 17.39
CA ARG A 44 -10.58 -12.35 17.07
C ARG A 44 -9.87 -11.73 18.27
N GLY A 45 -10.53 -11.63 19.42
CA GLY A 45 -9.99 -10.95 20.61
C GLY A 45 -9.71 -9.45 20.36
N CYS A 46 -10.40 -8.81 19.42
CA CYS A 46 -10.19 -7.40 19.10
C CYS A 46 -10.96 -6.51 20.07
N ASN A 47 -10.28 -5.84 21.00
CA ASN A 47 -10.93 -5.01 22.02
C ASN A 47 -11.62 -3.75 21.49
N ASN A 48 -11.22 -3.25 20.31
CA ASN A 48 -11.79 -2.04 19.71
C ASN A 48 -11.85 -2.16 18.18
N PRO A 49 -12.85 -2.86 17.63
CA PRO A 49 -13.03 -3.04 16.19
C PRO A 49 -13.11 -1.72 15.43
N HIS A 50 -13.80 -0.72 15.98
CA HIS A 50 -13.92 0.60 15.37
C HIS A 50 -12.55 1.26 15.11
N SER A 51 -11.62 1.17 16.07
CA SER A 51 -10.27 1.71 15.91
C SER A 51 -9.48 1.02 14.80
N CYS A 52 -9.71 -0.28 14.59
CA CYS A 52 -9.05 -1.05 13.55
C CYS A 52 -9.55 -0.63 12.16
N VAL A 53 -10.86 -0.48 11.98
CA VAL A 53 -11.41 0.05 10.71
C VAL A 53 -10.94 1.47 10.45
N LYS A 54 -10.91 2.33 11.48
CA LYS A 54 -10.40 3.71 11.35
C LYS A 54 -8.94 3.72 10.90
N ALA A 55 -8.10 2.85 11.47
CA ALA A 55 -6.70 2.74 11.08
C ALA A 55 -6.54 2.29 9.62
N VAL A 56 -7.37 1.35 9.13
CA VAL A 56 -7.37 0.94 7.72
C VAL A 56 -7.79 2.09 6.82
N LYS A 57 -8.90 2.78 7.14
CA LYS A 57 -9.40 3.93 6.38
C LYS A 57 -8.33 5.02 6.25
N MET A 58 -7.63 5.31 7.35
CA MET A 58 -6.54 6.29 7.37
C MET A 58 -5.39 5.89 6.44
N ARG A 59 -4.96 4.63 6.46
CA ARG A 59 -3.89 4.15 5.57
C ARG A 59 -4.28 4.24 4.11
N LEU A 60 -5.52 3.88 3.78
CA LEU A 60 -6.03 3.98 2.41
C LEU A 60 -6.12 5.44 1.93
N SER A 61 -6.47 6.39 2.81
CA SER A 61 -6.50 7.81 2.45
C SER A 61 -5.12 8.43 2.17
N GLN A 62 -4.04 7.75 2.55
CA GLN A 62 -2.66 8.21 2.32
C GLN A 62 -2.06 7.66 1.02
N LEU A 63 -2.76 6.76 0.32
CA LEU A 63 -2.27 6.20 -0.93
C LEU A 63 -2.47 7.20 -2.07
N GLN A 64 -1.45 7.33 -2.93
CA GLN A 64 -1.64 8.00 -4.21
C GLN A 64 -2.62 7.18 -5.06
N PRO A 65 -3.40 7.81 -5.96
CA PRO A 65 -4.39 7.12 -6.77
C PRO A 65 -3.86 5.88 -7.52
N LYS A 66 -2.61 5.93 -8.00
CA LYS A 66 -1.93 4.81 -8.70
C LYS A 66 -1.75 3.56 -7.83
N TRP A 67 -1.62 3.73 -6.51
CA TRP A 67 -1.36 2.64 -5.55
C TRP A 67 -2.60 2.24 -4.75
N ASP A 68 -3.73 2.89 -5.01
CA ASP A 68 -4.97 2.60 -4.30
C ASP A 68 -5.62 1.34 -4.88
N PRO A 69 -5.73 0.24 -4.10
CA PRO A 69 -6.34 -0.99 -4.58
C PRO A 69 -7.83 -0.84 -4.95
N ARG A 70 -8.46 0.28 -4.56
CA ARG A 70 -9.85 0.60 -4.95
C ARG A 70 -9.96 1.09 -6.40
N ASN A 71 -8.85 1.53 -7.00
CA ASN A 71 -8.78 2.06 -8.36
C ASN A 71 -8.14 1.08 -9.35
N MET A 72 -7.55 -0.02 -8.86
CA MET A 72 -6.99 -1.06 -9.73
C MET A 72 -8.09 -2.02 -10.17
N PRO A 73 -8.24 -2.32 -11.47
CA PRO A 73 -9.19 -3.33 -11.93
C PRO A 73 -8.82 -4.71 -11.36
N LEU A 74 -9.82 -5.43 -10.84
CA LEU A 74 -9.67 -6.84 -10.45
C LEU A 74 -9.12 -7.62 -11.66
N GLY A 75 -7.91 -8.13 -11.56
CA GLY A 75 -7.30 -8.90 -12.65
C GLY A 75 -6.41 -8.10 -13.59
N SER A 76 -6.01 -6.86 -13.28
CA SER A 76 -4.64 -6.50 -13.64
C SER A 76 -3.76 -7.41 -12.80
N ALA A 77 -3.48 -8.60 -13.35
CA ALA A 77 -2.21 -9.25 -13.11
C ALA A 77 -1.17 -8.14 -13.00
N ARG A 78 -0.19 -8.29 -12.10
CA ARG A 78 1.06 -7.54 -12.27
C ARG A 78 1.27 -7.48 -13.77
N GLU A 79 1.33 -6.29 -14.34
CA GLU A 79 2.03 -6.14 -15.60
C GLU A 79 3.42 -6.67 -15.22
N GLU A 80 3.61 -7.98 -15.40
CA GLU A 80 4.89 -8.53 -15.76
C GLU A 80 5.30 -7.56 -16.84
N ASN A 81 6.27 -6.70 -16.51
CA ASN A 81 6.73 -5.69 -17.44
C ASN A 81 7.16 -6.49 -18.67
N ASP A 82 6.28 -6.63 -19.64
CA ASP A 82 6.62 -7.25 -20.89
C ASP A 82 7.71 -6.34 -21.42
N PRO A 83 8.93 -6.87 -21.59
CA PRO A 83 10.02 -6.05 -22.08
C PRO A 83 9.53 -5.44 -23.39
N PRO A 84 9.65 -4.11 -23.59
CA PRO A 84 9.23 -3.51 -24.83
C PRO A 84 9.91 -4.26 -25.97
N GLN A 85 9.14 -4.74 -26.93
CA GLN A 85 9.69 -5.47 -28.08
C GLN A 85 9.87 -4.48 -29.23
N GLY A 86 11.09 -4.35 -29.73
CA GLY A 86 11.44 -3.45 -30.83
C GLY A 86 12.83 -2.84 -30.68
N PRO A 87 13.26 -1.98 -31.62
CA PRO A 87 14.55 -1.29 -31.55
C PRO A 87 14.68 -0.33 -30.34
N GLU A 88 13.56 0.00 -29.68
CA GLU A 88 13.47 0.75 -28.43
C GLU A 88 13.14 -0.16 -27.22
N ALA A 89 13.57 -1.43 -27.27
CA ALA A 89 13.38 -2.37 -26.17
C ALA A 89 14.00 -1.83 -24.88
N ALA A 90 13.19 -1.55 -23.85
CA ALA A 90 13.73 -1.21 -22.54
C ALA A 90 14.61 -2.36 -22.08
N THR A 91 15.89 -2.05 -21.84
CA THR A 91 16.86 -3.04 -21.38
C THR A 91 16.38 -3.58 -20.05
N ARG A 92 16.07 -4.88 -19.99
CA ARG A 92 15.70 -5.57 -18.75
C ARG A 92 16.79 -5.31 -17.71
N PHE A 93 16.41 -4.77 -16.55
CA PHE A 93 17.37 -4.54 -15.47
C PHE A 93 18.07 -5.86 -15.11
N GLN A 94 19.38 -5.91 -15.35
CA GLN A 94 20.22 -7.02 -14.93
C GLN A 94 20.87 -6.62 -13.60
N PRO A 95 20.43 -7.17 -12.46
CA PRO A 95 21.09 -6.89 -11.20
C PRO A 95 22.56 -7.33 -11.31
N PRO A 96 23.53 -6.52 -10.83
CA PRO A 96 24.92 -6.94 -10.80
C PRO A 96 25.05 -8.23 -9.98
N LYS A 97 25.74 -9.22 -10.53
CA LYS A 97 25.81 -10.59 -9.97
C LYS A 97 26.42 -10.64 -8.58
N GLN A 98 27.15 -9.61 -8.17
CA GLN A 98 27.61 -9.41 -6.80
C GLN A 98 28.10 -7.96 -6.65
N ILE A 99 27.65 -7.27 -5.60
CA ILE A 99 28.19 -5.97 -5.20
C ILE A 99 29.08 -6.26 -3.98
N THR A 100 30.37 -6.00 -4.08
CA THR A 100 31.31 -6.25 -2.97
C THR A 100 31.56 -5.00 -2.14
N LYS A 101 31.31 -3.82 -2.71
CA LYS A 101 31.40 -2.52 -2.05
C LYS A 101 30.17 -1.68 -2.35
N LEU A 102 29.67 -0.93 -1.37
CA LEU A 102 28.49 -0.06 -1.53
C LEU A 102 28.62 0.94 -2.69
N SER A 103 29.82 1.44 -2.94
CA SER A 103 30.12 2.34 -4.07
C SER A 103 29.89 1.71 -5.46
N GLU A 104 29.90 0.38 -5.56
CA GLU A 104 29.69 -0.34 -6.84
C GLU A 104 28.20 -0.48 -7.18
N GLY A 105 27.32 -0.39 -6.18
CA GLY A 105 25.88 -0.65 -6.32
C GLY A 105 24.98 0.58 -6.20
N LEU A 106 25.50 1.70 -5.69
CA LEU A 106 24.69 2.88 -5.37
C LEU A 106 25.04 4.05 -6.32
N ARG A 107 24.09 4.43 -7.18
CA ARG A 107 24.16 5.69 -7.93
C ARG A 107 23.36 6.77 -7.22
N ILE A 108 24.02 7.82 -6.75
CA ILE A 108 23.38 9.00 -6.14
C ILE A 108 23.37 10.10 -7.20
N PHE A 109 22.17 10.49 -7.63
CA PHE A 109 21.99 11.62 -8.55
C PHE A 109 21.62 12.86 -7.75
N THR A 110 22.63 13.58 -7.28
CA THR A 110 22.44 14.86 -6.59
C THR A 110 23.14 15.97 -7.39
N ALA A 111 22.45 16.52 -8.39
CA ALA A 111 22.68 17.89 -8.87
C ALA A 111 21.44 18.39 -9.65
N ARG A 112 20.99 19.61 -9.33
CA ARG A 112 20.28 20.49 -10.25
C ARG A 112 21.37 21.25 -11.00
N GLU A 113 21.51 21.04 -12.29
CA GLU A 113 22.44 21.84 -13.09
C GLU A 113 21.99 23.31 -13.05
N PRO A 114 22.89 24.27 -12.75
CA PRO A 114 22.61 25.66 -13.01
C PRO A 114 22.57 25.85 -14.53
N THR A 115 21.43 26.29 -15.05
CA THR A 115 21.32 26.84 -16.40
C THR A 115 22.30 28.01 -16.50
N GLY A 116 23.42 27.85 -17.23
CA GLY A 116 24.40 28.93 -17.45
C GLY A 116 23.89 30.01 -18.40
N PRO A 117 24.79 30.74 -19.10
CA PRO A 117 25.89 31.54 -18.57
C PRO A 117 25.41 32.92 -18.10
N VAL A 118 26.12 33.55 -17.16
CA VAL A 118 25.98 34.99 -16.88
C VAL A 118 26.96 35.70 -17.80
N ASP A 119 26.45 36.41 -18.81
CA ASP A 119 27.25 37.25 -19.71
C ASP A 119 27.93 38.42 -18.94
N PRO A 120 29.09 38.91 -19.42
CA PRO A 120 29.93 39.89 -18.72
C PRO A 120 29.34 41.30 -18.60
#